data_AF-A0A0F9IH64-F1
#
_entry.id   AF-A0A0F9IH64-F1
#
_cell.length_a   1.000
_cell.length_b   1.000
_cell.length_c   1.000
_cell.angle_alpha   90.00
_cell.angle_beta   90.00
_cell.angle_gamma   90.00
#
_symmetry.space_group_name_H-M   'P 1'
#
loop_
_entity.id
_entity.type
_entity.pdbx_description
1 polymer ?
#
loop_
_entity_poly.entity_id
_entity_poly.type
_entity_poly.pdbx_seq_one_letter_code
_entity_poly.pdbx_strand_id
1 'polypeptide(L)'
;MEVVVDFPPIYDEIKSVFPIAGRGVIFAWGNKIYNPNSVYIPLQLIAHERVHGRRQGSDVYGWWRRYIDEKEFRLIEETLAHIAEMEYLLGPNPNRQMRRQILRSTAKRLANPLYRYGISREKAQVLLKRQLVA
;
A
#
# COMPACT_ATOMS: atom_id res chain seq x y z
N MET A 1 -12.59 -3.69 8.04
CA MET A 1 -11.85 -2.56 8.62
C MET A 1 -12.81 -1.40 8.73
N GLU A 2 -12.75 -0.68 9.84
CA GLU A 2 -13.50 0.55 10.09
C GLU A 2 -12.75 1.74 9.47
N VAL A 3 -13.45 2.68 8.85
CA VAL A 3 -12.84 3.92 8.33
C VAL A 3 -13.10 5.04 9.33
N VAL A 4 -12.04 5.72 9.76
CA VAL A 4 -12.10 6.81 10.75
C VAL A 4 -11.54 8.08 10.12
N VAL A 5 -12.26 9.20 10.25
CA VAL A 5 -11.79 10.52 9.82
C VAL A 5 -11.01 11.15 10.96
N ASP A 6 -9.75 10.73 11.08
CA ASP A 6 -8.80 11.23 12.08
C ASP A 6 -7.36 10.89 11.61
N PHE A 7 -6.37 11.36 12.36
CA PHE A 7 -4.97 10.99 12.19
C PHE A 7 -4.62 9.69 12.94
N PRO A 8 -3.71 8.85 12.43
CA PRO A 8 -3.21 7.71 13.18
C PRO A 8 -2.37 8.16 14.39
N PRO A 9 -2.22 7.33 15.43
CA PRO A 9 -1.51 7.70 16.67
C PRO A 9 -0.06 8.19 16.52
N ILE A 10 0.64 7.81 15.44
CA ILE A 10 2.05 8.18 15.17
C ILE A 10 2.18 9.09 13.95
N TYR A 11 1.13 9.84 13.60
CA TYR A 11 1.12 10.65 12.38
C TYR A 11 2.33 11.59 12.26
N ASP A 12 2.75 12.22 13.35
CA ASP A 12 3.89 13.13 13.35
C ASP A 12 5.21 12.41 13.04
N GLU A 13 5.40 11.19 13.52
CA GLU A 13 6.56 10.35 13.19
C GLU A 13 6.57 10.02 11.69
N ILE A 14 5.43 9.58 11.14
CA ILE A 14 5.31 9.27 9.71
C ILE A 14 5.58 10.52 8.86
N LYS A 15 5.01 11.66 9.24
CA LYS A 15 5.16 12.95 8.55
C LYS A 15 6.60 13.48 8.57
N SER A 16 7.38 13.15 9.60
CA SER A 16 8.80 13.54 9.69
C SER A 16 9.67 12.84 8.63
N VAL A 17 9.27 11.64 8.19
CA VAL A 17 10.04 10.80 7.26
C VAL A 17 9.53 10.89 5.83
N PHE A 18 8.20 10.93 5.64
CA PHE A 18 7.57 10.93 4.32
C PHE A 18 6.93 12.28 3.97
N PRO A 19 7.03 12.75 2.72
CA PRO A 19 6.41 13.99 2.29
C PRO A 19 4.90 13.82 2.05
N ILE A 20 4.14 13.58 3.13
CA ILE A 20 2.70 13.24 3.12
C ILE A 20 1.77 14.39 3.50
N ALA A 21 2.31 15.52 3.97
CA ALA A 21 1.50 16.67 4.37
C ALA A 21 0.67 17.22 3.20
N GLY A 22 -0.62 17.50 3.44
CA GLY A 22 -1.55 18.04 2.44
C GLY A 22 -1.94 17.05 1.33
N ARG A 23 -1.57 15.77 1.45
CA ARG A 23 -1.93 14.72 0.50
C ARG A 23 -3.05 13.86 1.05
N GLY A 24 -3.94 13.38 0.18
CA GLY A 24 -5.01 12.42 0.50
C GLY A 24 -4.50 11.01 0.79
N VAL A 25 -3.54 10.89 1.71
CA VAL A 25 -2.96 9.63 2.18
C VAL A 25 -3.85 9.05 3.28
N ILE A 26 -4.04 7.74 3.24
CA ILE A 26 -4.74 6.97 4.26
C ILE A 26 -3.74 6.03 4.96
N PHE A 27 -4.10 5.52 6.13
CA PHE A 27 -3.20 4.70 6.96
C PHE A 27 -3.94 3.52 7.56
N ALA A 28 -3.44 2.30 7.34
CA ALA A 28 -3.87 1.13 8.10
C ALA A 28 -3.32 1.14 9.54
N TRP A 29 -4.21 0.82 10.49
CA TRP A 29 -3.88 0.68 11.91
C TRP A 29 -4.72 -0.43 12.55
N GLY A 30 -4.16 -1.63 12.64
CA GLY A 30 -4.85 -2.84 13.04
C GLY A 30 -6.09 -3.06 12.17
N ASN A 31 -7.27 -2.92 12.76
CA ASN A 31 -8.56 -3.07 12.09
C ASN A 31 -9.16 -1.75 11.56
N LYS A 32 -8.44 -0.63 11.65
CA LYS A 32 -8.89 0.71 11.23
C LYS A 32 -8.13 1.23 10.02
N ILE A 33 -8.80 2.06 9.22
CA ILE A 33 -8.21 2.90 8.19
C ILE A 33 -8.42 4.35 8.62
N TYR A 34 -7.33 5.05 8.92
CA TYR A 34 -7.35 6.49 9.17
C TYR A 34 -7.35 7.24 7.85
N ASN A 35 -8.33 8.13 7.66
CA ASN A 35 -8.54 8.94 6.48
C ASN A 35 -8.62 10.43 6.85
N PRO A 36 -7.47 11.08 7.17
CA PRO A 36 -7.48 12.41 7.76
C PRO A 36 -8.06 13.49 6.84
N ASN A 37 -8.00 13.27 5.53
CA ASN A 37 -8.49 14.22 4.53
C ASN A 37 -9.89 13.87 4.02
N SER A 38 -10.57 12.89 4.62
CA SER A 38 -11.91 12.42 4.24
C SER A 38 -12.05 12.15 2.72
N VAL A 39 -11.01 11.62 2.09
CA VAL A 39 -11.03 11.33 0.65
C VAL A 39 -11.86 10.07 0.36
N TYR A 40 -12.40 9.98 -0.85
CA TYR A 40 -13.00 8.73 -1.32
C TYR A 40 -11.93 7.63 -1.36
N ILE A 41 -12.23 6.48 -0.76
CA ILE A 41 -11.34 5.32 -0.72
C ILE A 41 -11.89 4.25 -1.67
N PRO A 42 -11.28 4.02 -2.84
CA PRO A 42 -11.68 2.95 -3.74
C PRO A 42 -11.56 1.57 -3.08
N LEU A 43 -12.43 0.63 -3.45
CA LEU A 43 -12.49 -0.70 -2.82
C LEU A 43 -11.17 -1.50 -2.95
N GLN A 44 -10.44 -1.33 -4.05
CA GLN A 44 -9.12 -1.94 -4.22
C GLN A 44 -8.10 -1.37 -3.22
N LEU A 45 -8.21 -0.10 -2.84
CA LEU A 45 -7.34 0.50 -1.85
C LEU A 45 -7.73 0.04 -0.43
N ILE A 46 -9.01 -0.23 -0.17
CA ILE A 46 -9.42 -0.94 1.06
C ILE A 46 -8.81 -2.35 1.10
N ALA A 47 -8.73 -3.06 -0.03
CA ALA A 47 -8.07 -4.37 -0.09
C ALA A 47 -6.56 -4.28 0.22
N HIS A 48 -5.90 -3.22 -0.27
CA HIS A 48 -4.51 -2.89 0.05
C HIS A 48 -4.34 -2.66 1.57
N GLU A 49 -5.10 -1.75 2.19
CA GLU A 49 -5.00 -1.47 3.62
C GLU A 49 -5.31 -2.69 4.50
N ARG A 50 -6.19 -3.59 4.05
CA ARG A 50 -6.47 -4.87 4.74
C ARG A 50 -5.25 -5.79 4.81
N VAL A 51 -4.32 -5.70 3.86
CA VAL A 51 -3.06 -6.45 3.93
C VAL A 51 -2.21 -5.88 5.05
N HIS A 52 -2.01 -4.56 5.10
CA HIS A 52 -1.25 -3.91 6.16
C HIS A 52 -1.84 -4.15 7.54
N GLY A 53 -3.16 -3.94 7.71
CA GLY A 53 -3.84 -4.18 8.99
C GLY A 53 -3.69 -5.61 9.50
N ARG A 54 -3.75 -6.62 8.60
CA ARG A 54 -3.48 -8.02 8.97
C ARG A 54 -2.01 -8.26 9.31
N ARG A 55 -1.09 -7.69 8.53
CA ARG A 55 0.36 -7.88 8.71
C ARG A 55 0.94 -7.17 9.92
N GLN A 56 0.28 -6.13 10.43
CA GLN A 56 0.58 -5.50 11.70
C GLN A 56 0.38 -6.45 12.89
N GLY A 57 -0.57 -7.41 12.79
CA GLY A 57 -0.83 -8.39 13.84
C GLY A 57 -1.18 -7.72 15.17
N SER A 58 -0.59 -8.20 16.28
CA SER A 58 -0.78 -7.62 17.61
C SER A 58 0.11 -6.40 17.89
N ASP A 59 1.18 -6.19 17.11
CA ASP A 59 2.17 -5.12 17.33
C ASP A 59 2.16 -4.09 16.20
N VAL A 60 1.11 -3.27 16.19
CA VAL A 60 0.92 -2.20 15.20
C VAL A 60 2.05 -1.16 15.26
N TYR A 61 2.52 -0.81 16.45
CA TYR A 61 3.59 0.16 16.63
C TYR A 61 4.93 -0.36 16.13
N GLY A 62 5.32 -1.58 16.51
CA GLY A 62 6.55 -2.20 16.04
C GLY A 62 6.55 -2.39 14.53
N TRP A 63 5.43 -2.80 13.94
CA TRP A 63 5.29 -2.88 12.48
C TRP A 63 5.52 -1.52 11.81
N TRP A 64 4.93 -0.45 12.33
CA TRP A 64 5.10 0.89 11.75
C TRP A 64 6.52 1.43 11.90
N ARG A 65 7.20 1.20 13.03
CA ARG A 65 8.61 1.57 13.21
C ARG A 65 9.48 0.92 12.14
N ARG A 66 9.31 -0.40 11.94
CA ARG A 66 10.00 -1.12 10.86
C ARG A 66 9.63 -0.56 9.48
N TYR A 67 8.36 -0.24 9.24
CA TYR A 67 7.92 0.36 7.97
C TYR A 67 8.60 1.72 7.71
N ILE A 68 8.81 2.53 8.75
CA ILE A 68 9.48 3.82 8.67
C ILE A 68 10.98 3.64 8.42
N ASP A 69 11.63 2.80 9.24
CA ASP A 69 13.10 2.69 9.33
C ASP A 69 13.70 1.72 8.29
N GLU A 70 13.04 0.58 8.05
CA GLU A 70 13.54 -0.50 7.19
C GLU A 70 12.93 -0.39 5.78
N LYS A 71 13.69 0.19 4.85
CA LYS A 71 13.27 0.38 3.46
C LYS A 71 12.90 -0.93 2.76
N GLU A 72 13.65 -2.00 2.99
CA GLU A 72 13.42 -3.33 2.41
C GLU A 72 12.13 -3.94 2.94
N PHE A 73 11.88 -3.82 4.25
CA PHE A 73 10.62 -4.24 4.85
C PHE A 73 9.46 -3.47 4.24
N ARG A 74 9.55 -2.13 4.19
CA ARG A 74 8.54 -1.27 3.56
C ARG A 74 8.22 -1.70 2.13
N LEU A 75 9.23 -2.02 1.33
CA LEU A 75 9.05 -2.48 -0.05
C LEU A 75 8.31 -3.83 -0.13
N ILE A 76 8.61 -4.76 0.78
CA ILE A 76 7.92 -6.06 0.86
C ILE A 76 6.45 -5.84 1.22
N GLU A 77 6.16 -5.06 2.25
CA GLU A 77 4.78 -4.75 2.69
C GLU A 77 3.94 -4.21 1.53
N GLU A 78 4.49 -3.23 0.83
CA GLU A 78 3.80 -2.50 -0.23
C GLU A 78 3.64 -3.33 -1.50
N THR A 79 4.60 -4.22 -1.77
CA THR A 79 4.45 -5.21 -2.83
C THR A 79 3.27 -6.13 -2.55
N LEU A 80 3.15 -6.67 -1.32
CA LEU A 80 2.04 -7.55 -0.94
C LEU A 80 0.69 -6.83 -0.99
N ALA A 81 0.62 -5.60 -0.50
CA ALA A 81 -0.60 -4.81 -0.50
C ALA A 81 -1.04 -4.41 -1.94
N HIS A 82 -0.08 -4.08 -2.81
CA HIS A 82 -0.37 -3.85 -4.23
C HIS A 82 -0.77 -5.11 -5.01
N ILE A 83 -0.32 -6.30 -4.60
CA ILE A 83 -0.81 -7.57 -5.17
C ILE A 83 -2.29 -7.74 -4.86
N ALA A 84 -2.70 -7.58 -3.60
CA ALA A 84 -4.10 -7.66 -3.22
C ALA A 84 -4.98 -6.64 -3.98
N GLU A 85 -4.43 -5.45 -4.22
CA GLU A 85 -5.10 -4.46 -5.05
C GLU A 85 -5.27 -4.93 -6.51
N MET A 86 -4.23 -5.53 -7.08
CA MET A 86 -4.29 -6.08 -8.43
C MET A 86 -5.29 -7.23 -8.54
N GLU A 87 -5.29 -8.16 -7.59
CA GLU A 87 -6.23 -9.28 -7.53
C GLU A 87 -7.67 -8.76 -7.49
N TYR A 88 -7.94 -7.75 -6.64
CA TYR A 88 -9.24 -7.11 -6.58
C TYR A 88 -9.66 -6.50 -7.92
N LEU A 89 -8.75 -5.75 -8.57
CA LEU A 89 -9.04 -5.12 -9.85
C LEU A 89 -9.22 -6.12 -10.98
N LEU A 90 -8.50 -7.24 -10.96
CA LEU A 90 -8.53 -8.27 -11.98
C LEU A 90 -9.83 -9.09 -11.96
N GLY A 91 -10.37 -9.36 -10.77
CA GLY A 91 -11.56 -10.20 -10.63
C GLY A 91 -11.36 -11.62 -11.21
N PRO A 92 -12.45 -12.35 -11.48
CA PRO A 92 -12.37 -13.78 -11.80
C PRO A 92 -11.88 -14.10 -13.23
N ASN A 93 -12.17 -13.26 -14.22
CA ASN A 93 -11.88 -13.56 -15.64
C ASN A 93 -11.24 -12.37 -16.39
N PRO A 94 -10.07 -11.88 -15.95
CA PRO A 94 -9.43 -10.74 -16.60
C PRO A 94 -8.80 -11.15 -17.94
N ASN A 95 -9.10 -10.37 -18.98
CA ASN A 95 -8.44 -10.51 -20.27
C ASN A 95 -6.97 -10.05 -20.21
N ARG A 96 -6.18 -10.45 -21.21
CA ARG A 96 -4.74 -10.15 -21.27
C ARG A 96 -4.41 -8.65 -21.29
N GLN A 97 -5.23 -7.85 -21.96
CA GLN A 97 -5.04 -6.39 -22.05
C GLN A 97 -5.23 -5.74 -20.67
N MET A 98 -6.29 -6.11 -19.97
CA MET A 98 -6.62 -5.68 -18.62
C MET A 98 -5.50 -6.05 -17.64
N ARG A 99 -5.00 -7.29 -17.68
CA ARG A 99 -3.83 -7.73 -16.89
C ARG A 99 -2.62 -6.82 -17.10
N ARG A 100 -2.30 -6.51 -18.36
CA ARG A 100 -1.16 -5.65 -18.70
C ARG A 100 -1.35 -4.22 -18.21
N GLN A 101 -2.56 -3.67 -18.33
CA GLN A 101 -2.88 -2.31 -17.91
C GLN A 101 -2.80 -2.17 -16.39
N ILE A 102 -3.45 -3.08 -15.65
CA ILE A 102 -3.43 -3.11 -14.18
C ILE A 102 -2.00 -3.23 -13.68
N LEU A 103 -1.22 -4.21 -14.18
CA LEU A 103 0.19 -4.38 -13.81
C LEU A 103 1.01 -3.10 -14.02
N ARG A 104 0.84 -2.43 -15.17
CA ARG A 104 1.56 -1.18 -15.47
C ARG A 104 1.19 -0.07 -14.49
N SER A 105 -0.11 0.10 -14.22
CA SER A 105 -0.62 1.13 -13.33
C SER A 105 -0.18 0.91 -11.87
N THR A 106 -0.19 -0.34 -11.42
CA THR A 106 0.26 -0.72 -10.07
C THR A 106 1.77 -0.60 -9.93
N ALA A 107 2.55 -1.07 -10.91
CA ALA A 107 4.00 -0.90 -10.89
C ALA A 107 4.44 0.57 -10.87
N LYS A 108 3.68 1.48 -11.52
CA LYS A 108 3.93 2.92 -11.44
C LYS A 108 3.73 3.46 -10.02
N ARG A 109 2.74 2.96 -9.28
CA ARG A 109 2.47 3.38 -7.89
C ARG A 109 3.47 2.77 -6.91
N LEU A 110 3.80 1.49 -7.06
CA LEU A 110 4.85 0.85 -6.27
C LEU A 110 6.23 1.51 -6.49
N ALA A 111 6.51 2.02 -7.69
CA ALA A 111 7.74 2.77 -7.96
C ALA A 111 7.65 4.27 -7.60
N ASN A 112 6.58 4.73 -6.94
CA ASN A 112 6.38 6.14 -6.64
C ASN A 112 7.49 6.65 -5.69
N PRO A 113 8.18 7.75 -6.02
CA PRO A 113 9.22 8.34 -5.18
C PRO A 113 8.77 8.70 -3.76
N LEU A 114 7.47 8.90 -3.52
CA LEU A 114 6.89 9.18 -2.21
C LEU A 114 7.43 8.23 -1.12
N TYR A 115 7.52 6.94 -1.45
CA TYR A 115 7.90 5.89 -0.51
C TYR A 115 9.41 5.57 -0.51
N ARG A 116 10.18 6.28 -1.34
CA ARG A 116 11.65 6.26 -1.38
C ARG A 116 12.29 4.87 -1.52
N TYR A 117 11.61 3.92 -2.18
CA TYR A 117 12.18 2.58 -2.41
C TYR A 117 13.38 2.57 -3.36
N GLY A 118 13.55 3.60 -4.20
CA GLY A 118 14.63 3.65 -5.19
C GLY A 118 14.59 2.50 -6.20
N ILE A 119 13.41 1.94 -6.47
CA ILE A 119 13.23 0.93 -7.51
C ILE A 119 12.66 1.56 -8.78
N SER A 120 13.09 1.07 -9.94
CA SER A 120 12.48 1.45 -11.21
C SER A 120 11.11 0.79 -11.38
N ARG A 121 10.29 1.36 -12.26
CA ARG A 121 9.00 0.77 -12.65
C ARG A 121 9.18 -0.63 -13.24
N GLU A 122 10.26 -0.86 -13.98
CA GLU A 122 10.59 -2.15 -14.59
C GLU A 122 10.87 -3.19 -13.50
N LYS A 123 11.63 -2.82 -12.45
CA LYS A 123 11.86 -3.68 -11.29
C LYS A 123 10.55 -3.95 -10.53
N ALA A 124 9.69 -2.95 -10.36
CA ALA A 124 8.37 -3.12 -9.75
C ALA A 124 7.49 -4.11 -10.54
N GLN A 125 7.50 -4.05 -11.88
CA GLN A 125 6.76 -5.01 -12.71
C GLN A 125 7.26 -6.44 -12.54
N VAL A 126 8.57 -6.64 -12.41
CA VAL A 126 9.16 -7.98 -12.18
C VAL A 126 8.72 -8.53 -10.82
N LEU A 127 8.76 -7.71 -9.77
CA LEU A 127 8.31 -8.10 -8.43
C LEU A 127 6.84 -8.54 -8.43
N LEU A 128 5.96 -7.71 -9.00
CA LEU A 128 4.51 -7.99 -9.04
C LEU A 128 4.17 -9.20 -9.93
N LYS A 129 4.88 -9.42 -11.03
CA LYS A 129 4.65 -10.58 -11.91
C LYS A 129 4.99 -11.91 -11.27
N ARG A 130 6.09 -11.99 -10.50
CA ARG A 130 6.53 -13.24 -9.88
C ARG A 130 5.50 -13.80 -8.90
N GLN A 131 4.74 -12.93 -8.25
CA GLN A 131 3.73 -13.30 -7.26
C GLN A 131 2.36 -13.66 -7.87
N LEU A 132 2.05 -13.22 -9.10
CA LEU A 132 0.81 -13.59 -9.79
C LEU A 132 0.79 -15.01 -10.37
N VAL A 133 1.94 -15.69 -10.38
CA VAL A 133 2.13 -17.03 -10.98
C VAL A 133 2.42 -18.09 -9.90
N ALA A 134 2.61 -17.67 -8.65
CA ALA A 134 2.82 -18.53 -7.48
C ALA A 134 1.48 -18.81 -6.80
#